data_AF-A0A2N1UU11-F1
#
_entry.id   AF-A0A2N1UU11-F1
#
_cell.length_a   1.000
_cell.length_b   1.000
_cell.length_c   1.000
_cell.angle_alpha   90.00
_cell.angle_beta   90.00
_cell.angle_gamma   90.00
#
_symmetry.space_group_name_H-M   'P 1'
#
loop_
_entity.id
_entity.type
_entity.pdbx_description
1 polymer ?
#
loop_
_entity_poly.entity_id
_entity_poly.type
_entity_poly.pdbx_seq_one_letter_code
_entity_poly.pdbx_strand_id
1 'polypeptide(L)'
;MFCKLGLSGMRSVCQNTSDISTTETDMNQSVSEHVSEPLEVQNASTETLSLEEILQGLQAYPEDSGLPRQVLAGAIARRDEVTPHLLAWIGQAYGPDADQDGLKVNFALYLLSQFSEPKACPLILQLLRLPDDELDMLLGDGLTEDGRRYLISTYDGNWEALVELALDEAANEFSRSAAIGAMSGLLRTGRVEHKQVIMTWKDLLQRWRETDQPDRQEVPMSGLVIEVARHRLSELRQDLEAALASESFDPMMISSEEVIQRLDSQEDDPGFFDNWHHYRPITDVFAEFGKWQFFQTPAERIEAAARLEEMMARYRENLARENPELARKLFDPQLNDPFSAWPQGKAKRANKSMKQKRKQQSKSRKQNRRK
;
A
#
# COMPACT_ATOMS: atom_id res chain seq x y z
N MET A 1 -6.61 -6.43 -10.35
CA MET A 1 -6.20 -6.64 -11.77
C MET A 1 -4.95 -5.83 -12.15
N PHE A 2 -4.75 -4.65 -11.54
CA PHE A 2 -3.56 -3.82 -11.75
C PHE A 2 -2.25 -4.36 -11.11
N CYS A 3 -2.33 -5.13 -10.01
CA CYS A 3 -1.14 -5.78 -9.43
C CYS A 3 -0.43 -6.78 -10.35
N LYS A 4 -1.12 -7.36 -11.35
CA LYS A 4 -0.53 -8.41 -12.23
C LYS A 4 0.12 -7.89 -13.51
N LEU A 5 0.11 -6.58 -13.74
CA LEU A 5 0.69 -5.96 -14.94
C LEU A 5 2.06 -5.30 -14.68
N GLY A 6 2.64 -5.40 -13.48
CA GLY A 6 3.91 -4.71 -13.16
C GLY A 6 3.80 -3.17 -13.22
N LEU A 7 2.58 -2.63 -13.25
CA LEU A 7 2.29 -1.20 -13.38
C LEU A 7 2.12 -0.49 -12.03
N SER A 8 2.44 -1.12 -10.91
CA SER A 8 2.37 -0.49 -9.58
C SER A 8 3.26 0.75 -9.50
N GLY A 9 4.40 0.75 -10.20
CA GLY A 9 5.33 1.88 -10.28
C GLY A 9 4.79 3.11 -11.04
N MET A 10 3.78 2.96 -11.91
CA MET A 10 3.30 4.09 -12.73
C MET A 10 2.32 5.02 -12.00
N ARG A 11 1.71 4.59 -10.88
CA ARG A 11 1.03 5.52 -9.98
C ARG A 11 2.01 6.36 -9.16
N SER A 12 3.24 5.88 -8.94
CA SER A 12 4.27 6.60 -8.19
C SER A 12 4.83 7.81 -8.95
N VAL A 13 4.90 7.74 -10.28
CA VAL A 13 5.34 8.88 -11.12
C VAL A 13 4.31 10.02 -11.08
N CYS A 14 3.06 9.73 -10.71
CA CYS A 14 2.00 10.72 -10.57
C CYS A 14 2.11 11.58 -9.29
N GLN A 15 3.05 11.28 -8.38
CA GLN A 15 3.15 11.93 -7.07
C GLN A 15 4.28 12.96 -6.95
N ASN A 16 5.09 13.19 -8.00
CA ASN A 16 6.36 13.91 -7.86
C ASN A 16 6.59 15.03 -8.91
N THR A 17 5.58 15.88 -9.16
CA THR A 17 5.77 17.12 -9.97
C THR A 17 5.23 18.37 -9.29
N SER A 18 5.52 18.56 -7.99
CA SER A 18 5.39 19.86 -7.34
C SER A 18 6.71 20.58 -7.08
N ASP A 19 7.87 19.95 -7.35
CA ASP A 19 9.18 20.60 -7.16
C ASP A 19 9.93 20.69 -8.50
N ILE A 20 9.57 21.69 -9.30
CA ILE A 20 10.52 22.29 -10.25
C ILE A 20 10.66 23.75 -9.86
N SER A 21 11.85 24.07 -9.35
CA SER A 21 12.31 25.40 -8.99
C SER A 21 12.12 26.38 -10.15
N THR A 22 11.34 27.44 -9.94
CA THR A 22 11.46 28.65 -10.74
C THR A 22 12.53 29.53 -10.11
N THR A 23 13.60 29.71 -10.87
CA THR A 23 14.71 30.61 -10.59
C THR A 23 14.22 32.05 -10.40
N GLU A 24 14.68 32.68 -9.31
CA GLU A 24 14.71 34.13 -9.14
C GLU A 24 15.38 34.80 -10.35
N THR A 25 14.78 35.86 -10.91
CA THR A 25 15.40 37.17 -11.15
C THR A 25 14.37 38.14 -11.77
N ASP A 26 14.22 39.28 -11.11
CA ASP A 26 13.70 40.59 -11.55
C ASP A 26 12.28 40.70 -12.16
N MET A 27 11.38 41.34 -11.41
CA MET A 27 10.93 42.70 -11.76
C MET A 27 10.20 43.35 -10.57
N ASN A 28 10.87 44.35 -9.99
CA ASN A 28 10.32 45.26 -9.02
C ASN A 28 9.86 46.52 -9.77
N GLN A 29 8.56 46.87 -9.72
CA GLN A 29 8.04 48.25 -9.60
C GLN A 29 6.51 48.35 -9.73
N SER A 30 5.89 48.81 -8.63
CA SER A 30 4.73 49.74 -8.57
C SER A 30 3.37 49.21 -9.08
N VAL A 31 2.21 49.36 -8.42
CA VAL A 31 1.57 50.53 -7.81
C VAL A 31 0.33 50.06 -6.99
N SER A 32 0.01 50.79 -5.93
CA SER A 32 -1.34 51.06 -5.36
C SER A 32 -1.98 50.08 -4.38
N GLU A 33 -1.84 50.46 -3.10
CA GLU A 33 -2.86 50.41 -2.04
C GLU A 33 -4.30 50.26 -2.54
N HIS A 34 -4.97 49.17 -2.16
CA HIS A 34 -6.41 49.17 -1.88
C HIS A 34 -6.64 48.30 -0.64
N VAL A 35 -6.79 48.98 0.49
CA VAL A 35 -7.27 48.41 1.75
C VAL A 35 -8.72 47.99 1.51
N SER A 36 -8.97 46.68 1.45
CA SER A 36 -10.32 46.12 1.53
C SER A 36 -10.50 45.48 2.90
N GLU A 37 -11.55 45.94 3.57
CA GLU A 37 -11.99 45.55 4.91
C GLU A 37 -12.05 44.03 5.10
N PRO A 38 -11.76 43.51 6.31
CA PRO A 38 -11.88 42.09 6.58
C PRO A 38 -13.36 41.70 6.54
N LEU A 39 -13.70 40.84 5.59
CA LEU A 39 -14.98 40.14 5.53
C LEU A 39 -15.19 39.41 6.88
N GLU A 40 -16.28 39.76 7.55
CA GLU A 40 -16.78 39.12 8.75
C GLU A 40 -16.82 37.60 8.57
N VAL A 41 -15.97 36.92 9.33
CA VAL A 41 -16.07 35.48 9.57
C VAL A 41 -17.40 35.28 10.31
N GLN A 42 -18.42 34.88 9.57
CA GLN A 42 -19.66 34.40 10.17
C GLN A 42 -19.32 33.15 10.97
N ASN A 43 -19.40 33.30 12.30
CA ASN A 43 -19.37 32.22 13.28
C ASN A 43 -20.43 31.17 12.93
N ALA A 44 -20.03 30.14 12.20
CA ALA A 44 -20.71 28.86 12.23
C ALA A 44 -20.39 28.22 13.60
N SER A 45 -21.42 28.00 14.39
CA SER A 45 -21.36 27.38 15.71
C SER A 45 -20.47 26.13 15.70
N THR A 46 -19.31 26.21 16.36
CA THR A 46 -18.45 25.07 16.66
C THR A 46 -19.11 24.24 17.78
N GLU A 47 -20.21 23.57 17.47
CA GLU A 47 -20.67 22.46 18.30
C GLU A 47 -19.66 21.32 18.14
N THR A 48 -18.82 21.15 19.16
CA THR A 48 -17.91 20.01 19.27
C THR A 48 -18.73 18.72 19.35
N LEU A 49 -18.58 17.85 18.34
CA LEU A 49 -19.22 16.53 18.30
C LEU A 49 -18.94 15.73 19.58
N SER A 50 -19.98 15.10 20.10
CA SER A 50 -19.90 14.13 21.20
C SER A 50 -19.14 12.87 20.77
N LEU A 51 -18.81 12.00 21.73
CA LEU A 51 -17.97 10.82 21.44
C LEU A 51 -18.77 9.83 20.60
N GLU A 52 -20.06 9.69 20.94
CA GLU A 52 -21.01 8.86 20.24
C GLU A 52 -21.19 9.31 18.79
N GLU A 53 -21.35 10.62 18.55
CA GLU A 53 -21.46 11.18 17.19
C GLU A 53 -20.19 10.95 16.38
N ILE A 54 -19.01 11.07 17.00
CA ILE A 54 -17.73 10.77 16.33
C ILE A 54 -17.66 9.29 15.94
N LEU A 55 -17.92 8.37 16.88
CA LEU A 55 -17.84 6.94 16.62
C LEU A 55 -18.88 6.49 15.58
N GLN A 56 -20.10 7.03 15.67
CA GLN A 56 -21.15 6.75 14.70
C GLN A 56 -20.81 7.29 13.31
N GLY A 57 -20.22 8.49 13.23
CA GLY A 57 -19.79 9.09 11.96
C GLY A 57 -18.63 8.35 11.28
N LEU A 58 -17.79 7.66 12.04
CA LEU A 58 -16.74 6.77 11.51
C LEU A 58 -17.28 5.40 11.08
N GLN A 59 -18.32 4.90 11.73
CA GLN A 59 -18.92 3.59 11.42
C GLN A 59 -19.93 3.65 10.27
N ALA A 60 -20.77 4.67 10.24
CA ALA A 60 -21.86 4.81 9.29
C ALA A 60 -21.61 6.03 8.41
N TYR A 61 -20.88 5.84 7.31
CA TYR A 61 -20.59 6.91 6.38
C TYR A 61 -21.36 6.74 5.05
N PRO A 62 -22.19 7.72 4.65
CA PRO A 62 -22.88 7.66 3.37
C PRO A 62 -21.88 7.76 2.22
N GLU A 63 -22.01 6.87 1.23
CA GLU A 63 -21.33 7.05 -0.06
C GLU A 63 -21.67 8.42 -0.65
N ASP A 64 -20.72 8.99 -1.40
CA ASP A 64 -20.84 10.30 -2.08
C ASP A 64 -20.99 11.54 -1.17
N SER A 65 -20.88 11.40 0.15
CA SER A 65 -20.99 12.53 1.08
C SER A 65 -19.71 13.33 1.32
N GLY A 66 -18.64 13.01 0.58
CA GLY A 66 -17.33 13.68 0.67
C GLY A 66 -16.42 13.05 1.72
N LEU A 67 -15.48 13.83 2.25
CA LEU A 67 -14.63 13.41 3.38
C LEU A 67 -15.29 13.83 4.71
N PRO A 68 -15.39 12.95 5.74
CA PRO A 68 -15.97 13.29 7.04
C PRO A 68 -15.08 14.21 7.88
N ARG A 69 -14.86 15.46 7.43
CA ARG A 69 -13.84 16.35 8.02
C ARG A 69 -14.08 16.65 9.49
N GLN A 70 -15.32 16.94 9.88
CA GLN A 70 -15.68 17.25 11.26
C GLN A 70 -15.52 16.04 12.19
N VAL A 71 -15.91 14.85 11.73
CA VAL A 71 -15.77 13.60 12.48
C VAL A 71 -14.30 13.25 12.68
N LEU A 72 -13.48 13.33 11.61
CA LEU A 72 -12.04 13.10 11.70
C LEU A 72 -11.36 14.11 12.63
N ALA A 73 -11.70 15.40 12.50
CA ALA A 73 -11.17 16.44 13.39
C ALA A 73 -11.58 16.21 14.85
N GLY A 74 -12.84 15.81 15.10
CA GLY A 74 -13.33 15.44 16.41
C GLY A 74 -12.60 14.24 17.00
N ALA A 75 -12.37 13.18 16.20
CA ALA A 75 -11.61 12.00 16.62
C ALA A 75 -10.17 12.35 17.01
N ILE A 76 -9.51 13.21 16.23
CA ILE A 76 -8.14 13.67 16.51
C ILE A 76 -8.11 14.52 17.79
N ALA A 77 -9.06 15.45 17.96
CA ALA A 77 -9.16 16.30 19.14
C ALA A 77 -9.44 15.51 20.42
N ARG A 78 -10.09 14.35 20.30
CA ARG A 78 -10.47 13.46 21.40
C ARG A 78 -9.73 12.12 21.36
N ARG A 79 -8.47 12.16 20.92
CA ARG A 79 -7.57 11.01 20.75
C ARG A 79 -7.69 9.99 21.88
N ASP A 80 -7.52 10.42 23.13
CA ASP A 80 -7.47 9.51 24.28
C ASP A 80 -8.80 8.78 24.51
N GLU A 81 -9.92 9.43 24.21
CA GLU A 81 -11.26 8.88 24.36
C GLU A 81 -11.61 7.92 23.22
N VAL A 82 -11.23 8.23 21.97
CA VAL A 82 -11.53 7.36 20.82
C VAL A 82 -10.60 6.15 20.71
N THR A 83 -9.34 6.28 21.12
CA THR A 83 -8.31 5.23 20.99
C THR A 83 -8.76 3.83 21.46
N PRO A 84 -9.35 3.64 22.66
CA PRO A 84 -9.79 2.31 23.09
C PRO A 84 -10.87 1.71 22.17
N HIS A 85 -11.74 2.53 21.58
CA HIS A 85 -12.76 2.06 20.64
C HIS A 85 -12.15 1.64 19.30
N LEU A 86 -11.19 2.42 18.78
CA LEU A 86 -10.50 2.09 17.54
C LEU A 86 -9.68 0.79 17.67
N LEU A 87 -9.00 0.59 18.81
CA LEU A 87 -8.32 -0.66 19.12
C LEU A 87 -9.32 -1.83 19.16
N ALA A 88 -10.47 -1.63 19.80
CA ALA A 88 -11.52 -2.64 19.84
C ALA A 88 -12.04 -3.00 18.44
N TRP A 89 -12.16 -2.03 17.52
CA TRP A 89 -12.59 -2.30 16.15
C TRP A 89 -11.62 -3.20 15.38
N ILE A 90 -10.31 -2.99 15.51
CA ILE A 90 -9.32 -3.91 14.91
C ILE A 90 -9.40 -5.29 15.58
N GLY A 91 -9.49 -5.34 16.91
CA GLY A 91 -9.59 -6.61 17.65
C GLY A 91 -10.87 -7.41 17.38
N GLN A 92 -11.95 -6.74 16.96
CA GLN A 92 -13.23 -7.34 16.58
C GLN A 92 -13.28 -7.75 15.10
N ALA A 93 -12.29 -7.39 14.29
CA ALA A 93 -12.27 -7.70 12.86
C ALA A 93 -11.94 -9.17 12.55
N TYR A 94 -11.60 -9.97 13.56
CA TYR A 94 -11.24 -11.38 13.43
C TYR A 94 -11.81 -12.23 14.57
N GLY A 95 -11.97 -13.53 14.30
CA GLY A 95 -12.54 -14.49 15.25
C GLY A 95 -13.97 -14.95 14.88
N PRO A 96 -14.64 -15.72 15.75
CA PRO A 96 -15.92 -16.35 15.44
C PRO A 96 -17.08 -15.35 15.24
N ASP A 97 -17.02 -14.20 15.92
CA ASP A 97 -18.03 -13.14 15.87
C ASP A 97 -17.48 -11.88 15.19
N ALA A 98 -16.61 -12.08 14.19
CA ALA A 98 -15.90 -10.99 13.52
C ALA A 98 -16.85 -9.97 12.87
N ASP A 99 -16.57 -8.70 13.11
CA ASP A 99 -17.18 -7.57 12.41
C ASP A 99 -16.31 -7.21 11.20
N GLN A 100 -16.72 -7.66 10.00
CA GLN A 100 -15.97 -7.49 8.76
C GLN A 100 -16.29 -6.18 8.03
N ASP A 101 -16.64 -5.12 8.77
CA ASP A 101 -16.77 -3.77 8.24
C ASP A 101 -15.40 -3.18 7.90
N GLY A 102 -15.01 -3.32 6.63
CA GLY A 102 -13.73 -2.82 6.13
C GLY A 102 -13.57 -1.30 6.28
N LEU A 103 -14.62 -0.50 6.12
CA LEU A 103 -14.52 0.96 6.24
C LEU A 103 -14.17 1.36 7.68
N LYS A 104 -14.89 0.76 8.64
CA LYS A 104 -14.65 0.94 10.08
C LYS A 104 -13.22 0.53 10.46
N VAL A 105 -12.74 -0.60 9.95
CA VAL A 105 -11.36 -1.06 10.19
C VAL A 105 -10.33 -0.12 9.58
N ASN A 106 -10.54 0.37 8.36
CA ASN A 106 -9.65 1.34 7.73
C ASN A 106 -9.57 2.65 8.52
N PHE A 107 -10.70 3.23 8.97
CA PHE A 107 -10.66 4.41 9.84
C PHE A 107 -9.84 4.18 11.10
N ALA A 108 -10.01 3.03 11.77
CA ALA A 108 -9.21 2.68 12.94
C ALA A 108 -7.72 2.61 12.61
N LEU A 109 -7.33 1.94 11.52
CA LEU A 109 -5.93 1.78 11.10
C LEU A 109 -5.26 3.14 10.84
N TYR A 110 -5.89 4.02 10.07
CA TYR A 110 -5.32 5.34 9.76
C TYR A 110 -5.24 6.24 10.99
N LEU A 111 -6.28 6.31 11.82
CA LEU A 111 -6.28 7.14 13.02
C LEU A 111 -5.27 6.64 14.06
N LEU A 112 -5.24 5.34 14.35
CA LEU A 112 -4.26 4.75 15.28
C LEU A 112 -2.82 4.91 14.77
N SER A 113 -2.63 4.86 13.45
CA SER A 113 -1.33 5.15 12.83
C SER A 113 -0.94 6.62 13.02
N GLN A 114 -1.84 7.57 12.76
CA GLN A 114 -1.60 8.99 13.03
C GLN A 114 -1.30 9.27 14.51
N PHE A 115 -1.97 8.56 15.41
CA PHE A 115 -1.72 8.65 16.84
C PHE A 115 -0.40 8.01 17.26
N SER A 116 0.22 7.21 16.38
CA SER A 116 1.38 6.37 16.70
C SER A 116 1.11 5.50 17.94
N GLU A 117 -0.06 4.85 17.98
CA GLU A 117 -0.51 4.05 19.12
C GLU A 117 0.12 2.64 19.10
N PRO A 118 1.09 2.33 19.99
CA PRO A 118 1.81 1.06 19.94
C PRO A 118 0.94 -0.16 20.24
N LYS A 119 -0.15 -0.01 21.01
CA LYS A 119 -1.07 -1.13 21.30
C LYS A 119 -1.79 -1.65 20.06
N ALA A 120 -1.80 -0.90 18.97
CA ALA A 120 -2.37 -1.33 17.70
C ALA A 120 -1.48 -2.35 16.97
N CYS A 121 -0.16 -2.32 17.17
CA CYS A 121 0.78 -3.19 16.44
C CYS A 121 0.42 -4.69 16.54
N PRO A 122 0.25 -5.29 17.74
CA PRO A 122 -0.12 -6.71 17.84
C PRO A 122 -1.48 -7.02 17.21
N LEU A 123 -2.44 -6.09 17.25
CA LEU A 123 -3.76 -6.28 16.63
C LEU A 123 -3.65 -6.27 15.10
N ILE A 124 -2.83 -5.37 14.54
CA ILE A 124 -2.56 -5.28 13.10
C ILE A 124 -1.81 -6.52 12.62
N LEU A 125 -0.82 -6.99 13.39
CA LEU A 125 -0.09 -8.23 13.09
C LEU A 125 -1.02 -9.45 13.07
N GLN A 126 -2.03 -9.50 13.94
CA GLN A 126 -3.05 -10.54 13.93
C GLN A 126 -4.00 -10.39 12.73
N LEU A 127 -4.44 -9.16 12.44
CA LEU A 127 -5.26 -8.84 11.28
C LEU A 127 -4.58 -9.31 9.98
N LEU A 128 -3.28 -9.01 9.81
CA LEU A 128 -2.49 -9.39 8.63
C LEU A 128 -2.28 -10.90 8.46
N ARG A 129 -2.67 -11.72 9.44
CA ARG A 129 -2.68 -13.20 9.36
C ARG A 129 -4.04 -13.78 9.04
N LEU A 130 -5.05 -12.95 8.79
CA LEU A 130 -6.35 -13.43 8.34
C LEU A 130 -6.25 -14.15 6.98
N PRO A 131 -7.19 -15.05 6.68
CA PRO A 131 -7.32 -15.63 5.35
C PRO A 131 -7.45 -14.57 4.26
N ASP A 132 -6.95 -14.88 3.05
CA ASP A 132 -6.90 -13.96 1.91
C ASP A 132 -8.25 -13.27 1.61
N ASP A 133 -9.36 -14.00 1.69
CA ASP A 133 -10.69 -13.46 1.41
C ASP A 133 -11.17 -12.49 2.49
N GLU A 134 -10.84 -12.75 3.75
CA GLU A 134 -11.14 -11.82 4.85
C GLU A 134 -10.25 -10.57 4.79
N LEU A 135 -8.97 -10.73 4.46
CA LEU A 135 -8.05 -9.61 4.24
C LEU A 135 -8.50 -8.70 3.09
N ASP A 136 -8.90 -9.30 1.95
CA ASP A 136 -9.37 -8.54 0.79
C ASP A 136 -10.66 -7.78 1.10
N MET A 137 -11.58 -8.37 1.88
CA MET A 137 -12.79 -7.68 2.34
C MET A 137 -12.50 -6.50 3.28
N LEU A 138 -11.51 -6.65 4.17
CA LEU A 138 -11.21 -5.64 5.19
C LEU A 138 -10.31 -4.52 4.67
N LEU A 139 -9.27 -4.86 3.92
CA LEU A 139 -8.21 -3.93 3.51
C LEU A 139 -8.19 -3.66 2.02
N GLY A 140 -8.62 -4.62 1.19
CA GLY A 140 -8.53 -4.54 -0.26
C GLY A 140 -7.14 -4.07 -0.73
N ASP A 141 -7.12 -3.06 -1.60
CA ASP A 141 -5.88 -2.47 -2.11
C ASP A 141 -5.01 -1.85 -1.00
N GLY A 142 -5.62 -1.43 0.12
CA GLY A 142 -4.94 -0.83 1.27
C GLY A 142 -3.90 -1.73 1.93
N LEU A 143 -4.03 -3.06 1.81
CA LEU A 143 -2.99 -4.01 2.24
C LEU A 143 -1.67 -3.74 1.52
N THR A 144 -1.73 -3.63 0.19
CA THR A 144 -0.54 -3.45 -0.66
C THR A 144 -0.03 -2.02 -0.69
N GLU A 145 -0.91 -1.04 -0.49
CA GLU A 145 -0.55 0.39 -0.51
C GLU A 145 0.02 0.85 0.84
N ASP A 146 -0.65 0.50 1.95
CA ASP A 146 -0.41 1.09 3.28
C ASP A 146 -0.14 0.08 4.41
N GLY A 147 -0.27 -1.24 4.18
CA GLY A 147 -0.06 -2.27 5.21
C GLY A 147 1.26 -2.12 5.99
N ARG A 148 2.37 -1.83 5.29
CA ARG A 148 3.67 -1.55 5.91
C ARG A 148 3.67 -0.26 6.74
N ARG A 149 2.93 0.77 6.32
CA ARG A 149 2.85 2.06 7.01
C ARG A 149 2.07 1.94 8.31
N TYR A 150 1.04 1.10 8.36
CA TYR A 150 0.34 0.80 9.62
C TYR A 150 1.32 0.20 10.64
N LEU A 151 2.11 -0.79 10.23
CA LEU A 151 3.14 -1.40 11.08
C LEU A 151 4.23 -0.40 11.48
N ILE A 152 4.74 0.42 10.55
CA ILE A 152 5.74 1.46 10.86
C ILE A 152 5.18 2.44 11.89
N SER A 153 3.97 2.98 11.66
CA SER A 153 3.39 4.02 12.50
C SER A 153 3.11 3.54 13.92
N THR A 154 2.68 2.28 14.06
CA THR A 154 2.28 1.69 15.33
C THR A 154 3.36 0.83 15.96
N TYR A 155 4.56 0.73 15.38
CA TYR A 155 5.60 -0.18 15.84
C TYR A 155 5.89 -0.04 17.34
N ASP A 156 5.74 -1.14 18.06
CA ASP A 156 5.80 -1.26 19.53
C ASP A 156 7.18 -1.70 20.05
N GLY A 157 8.16 -1.89 19.17
CA GLY A 157 9.49 -2.37 19.49
C GLY A 157 9.67 -3.89 19.36
N ASN A 158 8.63 -4.65 19.03
CA ASN A 158 8.70 -6.10 18.86
C ASN A 158 9.20 -6.44 17.44
N TRP A 159 10.51 -6.46 17.26
CA TRP A 159 11.13 -6.84 15.98
C TRP A 159 10.78 -8.27 15.56
N GLU A 160 10.82 -9.19 16.51
CA GLU A 160 10.58 -10.62 16.30
C GLU A 160 9.20 -10.86 15.67
N ALA A 161 8.18 -10.12 16.09
CA ALA A 161 6.83 -10.28 15.54
C ALA A 161 6.72 -9.89 14.04
N LEU A 162 7.54 -8.92 13.57
CA LEU A 162 7.65 -8.59 12.15
C LEU A 162 8.33 -9.74 11.39
N VAL A 163 9.40 -10.31 11.96
CA VAL A 163 10.12 -11.44 11.37
C VAL A 163 9.23 -12.67 11.30
N GLU A 164 8.48 -12.96 12.36
CA GLU A 164 7.51 -14.05 12.40
C GLU A 164 6.43 -13.89 11.34
N LEU A 165 5.90 -12.67 11.12
CA LEU A 165 4.93 -12.44 10.05
C LEU A 165 5.57 -12.67 8.67
N ALA A 166 6.80 -12.21 8.43
CA ALA A 166 7.48 -12.45 7.16
C ALA A 166 7.70 -13.95 6.87
N LEU A 167 7.99 -14.74 7.91
CA LEU A 167 8.23 -16.19 7.83
C LEU A 167 6.96 -17.04 7.79
N ASP A 168 5.81 -16.49 8.13
CA ASP A 168 4.54 -17.23 8.21
C ASP A 168 4.00 -17.60 6.82
N GLU A 169 4.32 -18.81 6.34
CA GLU A 169 3.83 -19.30 5.05
C GLU A 169 2.31 -19.47 4.96
N ALA A 170 1.59 -19.45 6.08
CA ALA A 170 0.14 -19.48 6.09
C ALA A 170 -0.49 -18.10 5.91
N ALA A 171 0.27 -17.03 6.19
CA ALA A 171 -0.17 -15.66 5.99
C ALA A 171 -0.13 -15.27 4.50
N ASN A 172 -0.96 -14.30 4.14
CA ASN A 172 -1.01 -13.74 2.81
C ASN A 172 0.36 -13.20 2.37
N GLU A 173 0.75 -13.48 1.12
CA GLU A 173 2.07 -13.11 0.59
C GLU A 173 2.34 -11.59 0.60
N PHE A 174 1.31 -10.75 0.46
CA PHE A 174 1.41 -9.30 0.56
C PHE A 174 1.52 -8.82 2.01
N SER A 175 0.89 -9.51 2.97
CA SER A 175 1.11 -9.27 4.40
C SER A 175 2.56 -9.52 4.81
N ARG A 176 3.14 -10.62 4.31
CA ARG A 176 4.54 -10.98 4.54
C ARG A 176 5.48 -9.93 3.93
N SER A 177 5.19 -9.49 2.70
CA SER A 177 5.91 -8.39 2.05
C SER A 177 5.75 -7.05 2.80
N ALA A 178 4.56 -6.76 3.34
CA ALA A 178 4.33 -5.57 4.16
C ALA A 178 5.18 -5.55 5.44
N ALA A 179 5.41 -6.70 6.07
CA ALA A 179 6.31 -6.80 7.22
C ALA A 179 7.76 -6.45 6.83
N ILE A 180 8.24 -6.94 5.67
CA ILE A 180 9.58 -6.63 5.14
C ILE A 180 9.71 -5.13 4.81
N GLY A 181 8.69 -4.55 4.16
CA GLY A 181 8.63 -3.12 3.90
C GLY A 181 8.58 -2.28 5.19
N ALA A 182 7.94 -2.79 6.24
CA ALA A 182 7.93 -2.13 7.54
C ALA A 182 9.34 -2.10 8.17
N MET A 183 10.08 -3.21 8.10
CA MET A 183 11.49 -3.26 8.53
C MET A 183 12.34 -2.21 7.80
N SER A 184 12.13 -2.06 6.49
CA SER A 184 12.79 -1.05 5.64
C SER A 184 12.48 0.39 6.10
N GLY A 185 11.22 0.70 6.39
CA GLY A 185 10.83 2.01 6.93
C GLY A 185 11.38 2.28 8.33
N LEU A 186 11.42 1.26 9.20
CA LEU A 186 12.00 1.37 10.53
C LEU A 186 13.52 1.58 10.48
N LEU A 187 14.22 0.93 9.56
CA LEU A 187 15.65 1.16 9.32
C LEU A 187 15.90 2.61 8.90
N ARG A 188 15.13 3.10 7.91
CA ARG A 188 15.26 4.47 7.40
C ARG A 188 14.98 5.52 8.47
N THR A 189 14.00 5.27 9.32
CA THR A 189 13.64 6.19 10.41
C THR A 189 14.55 6.05 11.63
N GLY A 190 15.58 5.19 11.58
CA GLY A 190 16.53 4.98 12.66
C GLY A 190 15.94 4.31 13.89
N ARG A 191 14.79 3.63 13.75
CA ARG A 191 14.07 2.98 14.86
C ARG A 191 14.53 1.55 15.13
N VAL A 192 15.33 0.97 14.24
CA VAL A 192 15.99 -0.32 14.40
C VAL A 192 17.44 -0.23 13.95
N GLU A 193 18.29 -1.12 14.47
CA GLU A 193 19.71 -1.12 14.13
C GLU A 193 19.99 -1.70 12.75
N HIS A 194 20.86 -1.04 11.98
CA HIS A 194 21.31 -1.51 10.67
C HIS A 194 21.79 -2.96 10.68
N LYS A 195 22.59 -3.33 11.70
CA LYS A 195 23.12 -4.70 11.84
C LYS A 195 22.01 -5.73 12.02
N GLN A 196 20.97 -5.41 12.80
CA GLN A 196 19.83 -6.30 13.02
C GLN A 196 19.12 -6.59 11.70
N VAL A 197 18.85 -5.56 10.91
CA VAL A 197 18.18 -5.70 9.60
C VAL A 197 19.02 -6.52 8.62
N ILE A 198 20.32 -6.22 8.50
CA ILE A 198 21.23 -6.97 7.61
C ILE A 198 21.25 -8.46 7.95
N MET A 199 21.36 -8.81 9.24
CA MET A 199 21.39 -10.22 9.65
C MET A 199 20.06 -10.93 9.33
N THR A 200 18.93 -10.28 9.61
CA THR A 200 17.60 -10.84 9.30
C THR A 200 17.41 -11.01 7.80
N TRP A 201 17.69 -9.98 6.99
CA TRP A 201 17.49 -10.04 5.55
C TRP A 201 18.42 -11.04 4.87
N LYS A 202 19.67 -11.17 5.35
CA LYS A 202 20.57 -12.24 4.91
C LYS A 202 19.97 -13.62 5.15
N ASP A 203 19.49 -13.88 6.37
CA ASP A 203 18.89 -15.16 6.74
C ASP A 203 17.64 -15.46 5.90
N LEU A 204 16.78 -14.46 5.65
CA LEU A 204 15.60 -14.62 4.78
C LEU A 204 15.98 -14.95 3.32
N LEU A 205 16.93 -14.22 2.72
CA LEU A 205 17.43 -14.50 1.36
C LEU A 205 17.94 -15.94 1.25
N GLN A 206 18.69 -16.40 2.25
CA GLN A 206 19.25 -17.75 2.28
C GLN A 206 18.17 -18.83 2.48
N ARG A 207 17.25 -18.63 3.42
CA ARG A 207 16.18 -19.60 3.70
C ARG A 207 15.23 -19.75 2.51
N TRP A 208 14.82 -18.65 1.91
CA TRP A 208 13.84 -18.68 0.84
C TRP A 208 14.42 -19.17 -0.48
N ARG A 209 15.70 -18.92 -0.79
CA ARG A 209 16.32 -19.51 -1.99
C ARG A 209 16.46 -21.04 -1.92
N GLU A 210 16.57 -21.59 -0.71
CA GLU A 210 16.80 -23.02 -0.42
C GLU A 210 15.50 -23.77 -0.07
N THR A 211 14.34 -23.14 -0.25
CA THR A 211 13.03 -23.72 0.11
C THR A 211 12.59 -24.82 -0.87
N ASP A 212 11.81 -25.78 -0.37
CA ASP A 212 11.09 -26.76 -1.20
C ASP A 212 9.78 -26.21 -1.80
N GLN A 213 9.40 -24.97 -1.46
CA GLN A 213 8.15 -24.32 -1.91
C GLN A 213 8.41 -22.92 -2.50
N PRO A 214 9.14 -22.82 -3.62
CA PRO A 214 9.57 -21.53 -4.19
C PRO A 214 8.38 -20.62 -4.57
N ASP A 215 7.30 -21.19 -5.11
CA ASP A 215 6.07 -20.46 -5.46
C ASP A 215 5.49 -19.65 -4.28
N ARG A 216 5.68 -20.10 -3.04
CA ARG A 216 5.18 -19.39 -1.84
C ARG A 216 6.10 -18.25 -1.40
N GLN A 217 7.30 -18.19 -1.94
CA GLN A 217 8.30 -17.19 -1.59
C GLN A 217 8.42 -16.10 -2.67
N GLU A 218 7.87 -16.29 -3.87
CA GLU A 218 7.95 -15.33 -4.99
C GLU A 218 7.69 -13.89 -4.56
N VAL A 219 6.53 -13.58 -3.98
CA VAL A 219 6.18 -12.21 -3.58
C VAL A 219 7.03 -11.67 -2.41
N PRO A 220 7.16 -12.35 -1.26
CA PRO A 220 7.99 -11.84 -0.16
C PRO A 220 9.48 -11.76 -0.51
N MET A 221 10.02 -12.70 -1.29
CA MET A 221 11.40 -12.62 -1.80
C MET A 221 11.57 -11.42 -2.72
N SER A 222 10.67 -11.21 -3.68
CA SER A 222 10.71 -10.03 -4.55
C SER A 222 10.60 -8.72 -3.75
N GLY A 223 9.77 -8.69 -2.69
CA GLY A 223 9.74 -7.57 -1.74
C GLY A 223 11.10 -7.36 -1.07
N LEU A 224 11.72 -8.42 -0.57
CA LEU A 224 13.03 -8.37 0.10
C LEU A 224 14.14 -7.88 -0.81
N VAL A 225 14.25 -8.37 -2.04
CA VAL A 225 15.30 -7.92 -2.98
C VAL A 225 15.11 -6.44 -3.35
N ILE A 226 13.87 -5.96 -3.45
CA ILE A 226 13.55 -4.54 -3.64
C ILE A 226 14.06 -3.73 -2.45
N GLU A 227 13.81 -4.18 -1.22
CA GLU A 227 14.28 -3.43 -0.03
C GLU A 227 15.80 -3.42 0.11
N VAL A 228 16.48 -4.54 -0.19
CA VAL A 228 17.95 -4.62 -0.20
C VAL A 228 18.54 -3.62 -1.19
N ALA A 229 18.00 -3.58 -2.42
CA ALA A 229 18.43 -2.62 -3.43
C ALA A 229 18.08 -1.17 -3.04
N ARG A 230 16.88 -0.93 -2.52
CA ARG A 230 16.42 0.40 -2.08
C ARG A 230 17.37 1.05 -1.08
N HIS A 231 17.88 0.26 -0.12
CA HIS A 231 18.85 0.71 0.88
C HIS A 231 20.31 0.59 0.42
N ARG A 232 20.56 0.12 -0.81
CA ARG A 232 21.89 -0.11 -1.40
C ARG A 232 22.81 -0.94 -0.49
N LEU A 233 22.28 -1.99 0.12
CA LEU A 233 22.99 -2.82 1.10
C LEU A 233 23.99 -3.77 0.41
N SER A 234 25.13 -3.21 0.00
CA SER A 234 26.18 -3.91 -0.74
C SER A 234 26.74 -5.15 -0.01
N GLU A 235 26.65 -5.18 1.32
CA GLU A 235 27.06 -6.32 2.16
C GLU A 235 26.22 -7.58 1.89
N LEU A 236 25.03 -7.42 1.32
CA LEU A 236 24.13 -8.52 0.94
C LEU A 236 24.25 -8.91 -0.53
N ARG A 237 25.15 -8.31 -1.32
CA ARG A 237 25.25 -8.55 -2.78
C ARG A 237 25.27 -10.02 -3.16
N GLN A 238 26.13 -10.81 -2.53
CA GLN A 238 26.28 -12.22 -2.89
C GLN A 238 24.98 -13.01 -2.63
N ASP A 239 24.32 -12.76 -1.51
CA ASP A 239 23.05 -13.42 -1.18
C ASP A 239 21.91 -12.91 -2.07
N LEU A 240 21.93 -11.63 -2.45
CA LEU A 240 20.98 -11.01 -3.39
C LEU A 240 21.09 -11.61 -4.79
N GLU A 241 22.30 -11.68 -5.36
CA GLU A 241 22.55 -12.26 -6.69
C GLU A 241 22.12 -13.74 -6.74
N ALA A 242 22.37 -14.49 -5.67
CA ALA A 242 21.90 -15.86 -5.54
C ALA A 242 20.37 -15.96 -5.48
N ALA A 243 19.70 -15.03 -4.78
CA ALA A 243 18.24 -14.98 -4.71
C ALA A 243 17.60 -14.63 -6.06
N LEU A 244 18.17 -13.66 -6.80
CA LEU A 244 17.72 -13.26 -8.14
C LEU A 244 17.82 -14.39 -9.18
N ALA A 245 18.71 -15.36 -8.96
CA ALA A 245 18.88 -16.53 -9.82
C ALA A 245 17.98 -17.72 -9.41
N SER A 246 17.24 -17.61 -8.30
CA SER A 246 16.39 -18.67 -7.77
C SER A 246 14.98 -18.66 -8.38
N GLU A 247 14.27 -19.78 -8.25
CA GLU A 247 12.84 -19.87 -8.64
C GLU A 247 11.92 -19.15 -7.65
N SER A 248 12.44 -18.66 -6.52
CA SER A 248 11.67 -17.95 -5.49
C SER A 248 11.53 -16.46 -5.76
N PHE A 249 11.92 -15.97 -6.94
CA PHE A 249 11.90 -14.54 -7.30
C PHE A 249 11.04 -14.35 -8.55
N ASP A 250 10.13 -13.36 -8.52
CA ASP A 250 9.32 -12.99 -9.68
C ASP A 250 9.94 -11.80 -10.46
N PRO A 251 10.57 -12.05 -11.62
CA PRO A 251 11.18 -11.00 -12.44
C PRO A 251 10.14 -10.07 -13.11
N MET A 252 8.85 -10.39 -13.04
CA MET A 252 7.79 -9.50 -13.52
C MET A 252 7.45 -8.38 -12.53
N MET A 253 7.80 -8.53 -11.25
CA MET A 253 7.61 -7.46 -10.26
C MET A 253 8.75 -6.45 -10.29
N ILE A 254 9.98 -6.90 -10.48
CA ILE A 254 11.15 -6.07 -10.74
C ILE A 254 12.19 -6.89 -11.51
N SER A 255 12.92 -6.29 -12.45
CA SER A 255 13.96 -7.02 -13.15
C SER A 255 15.25 -7.13 -12.32
N SER A 256 16.01 -8.21 -12.49
CA SER A 256 17.32 -8.36 -11.86
C SER A 256 18.28 -7.24 -12.25
N GLU A 257 18.17 -6.71 -13.48
CA GLU A 257 18.97 -5.58 -13.96
C GLU A 257 18.68 -4.31 -13.16
N GLU A 258 17.41 -3.95 -12.96
CA GLU A 258 17.02 -2.78 -12.14
C GLU A 258 17.48 -2.92 -10.69
N VAL A 259 17.40 -4.12 -10.12
CA VAL A 259 17.87 -4.41 -8.75
C VAL A 259 19.37 -4.17 -8.63
N ILE A 260 20.18 -4.72 -9.54
CA ILE A 260 21.64 -4.57 -9.52
C ILE A 260 22.06 -3.14 -9.83
N GLN A 261 21.45 -2.51 -10.84
CA GLN A 261 21.70 -1.11 -11.17
C GLN A 261 21.44 -0.21 -9.95
N ARG A 262 20.35 -0.45 -9.22
CA ARG A 262 20.05 0.31 -8.01
C ARG A 262 21.06 0.06 -6.90
N LEU A 263 21.47 -1.19 -6.68
CA LEU A 263 22.48 -1.54 -5.69
C LEU A 263 23.84 -0.87 -5.98
N ASP A 264 24.21 -0.72 -7.25
CA ASP A 264 25.46 -0.10 -7.71
C ASP A 264 25.40 1.42 -7.76
N SER A 265 24.20 2.02 -7.78
CA SER A 265 24.03 3.46 -7.97
C SER A 265 24.61 4.25 -6.79
N GLN A 266 25.35 5.31 -7.08
CA GLN A 266 25.80 6.29 -6.08
C GLN A 266 24.89 7.52 -6.04
N GLU A 267 24.04 7.67 -7.06
CA GLU A 267 23.11 8.80 -7.23
C GLU A 267 21.76 8.48 -6.62
N ASP A 268 21.24 9.43 -5.84
CA ASP A 268 19.86 9.46 -5.36
C ASP A 268 18.95 9.81 -6.54
N ASP A 269 18.61 8.78 -7.32
CA ASP A 269 17.70 8.85 -8.45
C ASP A 269 16.24 8.88 -7.93
N PRO A 270 15.47 9.95 -8.22
CA PRO A 270 14.07 10.11 -7.80
C PRO A 270 13.09 9.08 -8.40
N GLY A 271 13.58 8.05 -9.10
CA GLY A 271 12.80 6.95 -9.68
C GLY A 271 12.10 6.03 -8.67
N PHE A 272 11.76 4.82 -9.11
CA PHE A 272 10.93 3.83 -8.39
C PHE A 272 11.35 3.59 -6.93
N PHE A 273 12.65 3.61 -6.65
CA PHE A 273 13.21 3.36 -5.34
C PHE A 273 13.18 4.57 -4.39
N ASP A 274 12.82 5.75 -4.87
CA ASP A 274 12.81 6.99 -4.08
C ASP A 274 11.41 7.45 -3.66
N ASN A 275 10.37 6.65 -3.93
CA ASN A 275 9.05 6.84 -3.34
C ASN A 275 9.03 6.42 -1.85
N TRP A 276 9.66 7.23 -1.02
CA TRP A 276 9.76 7.03 0.41
C TRP A 276 8.52 7.42 1.20
N HIS A 277 7.50 8.01 0.55
CA HIS A 277 6.21 8.28 1.19
C HIS A 277 5.61 7.00 1.78
N HIS A 278 5.68 5.88 1.05
CA HIS A 278 5.12 4.60 1.52
C HIS A 278 5.93 3.90 2.62
N TYR A 279 7.03 4.51 3.09
CA TYR A 279 7.90 4.00 4.14
C TYR A 279 7.97 4.94 5.35
N ARG A 280 7.15 6.01 5.33
CA ARG A 280 7.00 6.95 6.44
C ARG A 280 5.74 6.61 7.24
N PRO A 281 5.73 6.93 8.55
CA PRO A 281 4.51 6.90 9.35
C PRO A 281 3.38 7.71 8.69
N ILE A 282 2.15 7.29 8.90
CA ILE A 282 0.97 8.09 8.57
C ILE A 282 0.84 9.17 9.64
N THR A 283 0.79 10.43 9.22
CA THR A 283 0.69 11.58 10.15
C THR A 283 -0.46 12.53 9.83
N ASP A 284 -1.11 12.36 8.68
CA ASP A 284 -2.22 13.22 8.23
C ASP A 284 -3.29 12.40 7.51
N VAL A 285 -4.29 11.95 8.27
CA VAL A 285 -5.44 11.19 7.74
C VAL A 285 -6.28 11.98 6.74
N PHE A 286 -6.28 13.32 6.79
CA PHE A 286 -7.00 14.11 5.79
C PHE A 286 -6.30 14.06 4.44
N ALA A 287 -4.97 14.13 4.44
CA ALA A 287 -4.18 13.97 3.22
C ALA A 287 -4.28 12.55 2.66
N GLU A 288 -4.32 11.52 3.51
CA GLU A 288 -4.49 10.13 3.04
C GLU A 288 -5.90 9.90 2.46
N PHE A 289 -6.95 10.15 3.24
CA PHE A 289 -8.31 9.91 2.79
C PHE A 289 -8.78 10.86 1.69
N GLY A 290 -8.18 12.06 1.57
CA GLY A 290 -8.45 12.95 0.44
C GLY A 290 -8.07 12.36 -0.92
N LYS A 291 -7.18 11.35 -0.95
CA LYS A 291 -6.79 10.64 -2.17
C LYS A 291 -7.76 9.51 -2.54
N TRP A 292 -8.62 9.09 -1.62
CA TRP A 292 -9.50 7.94 -1.81
C TRP A 292 -10.70 8.30 -2.66
N GLN A 293 -10.96 7.53 -3.72
CA GLN A 293 -12.12 7.72 -4.58
C GLN A 293 -13.45 7.60 -3.83
N PHE A 294 -13.48 6.80 -2.75
CA PHE A 294 -14.65 6.63 -1.90
C PHE A 294 -15.13 7.94 -1.25
N PHE A 295 -14.20 8.83 -0.86
CA PHE A 295 -14.51 10.12 -0.24
C PHE A 295 -14.58 11.28 -1.25
N GLN A 296 -14.38 11.00 -2.54
CA GLN A 296 -14.56 12.01 -3.58
C GLN A 296 -16.04 12.13 -3.93
N THR A 297 -16.52 13.35 -4.04
CA THR A 297 -17.84 13.66 -4.60
C THR A 297 -17.92 13.23 -6.08
N PRO A 298 -19.13 13.04 -6.64
CA PRO A 298 -19.28 12.75 -8.06
C PRO A 298 -18.58 13.77 -8.98
N ALA A 299 -18.58 15.05 -8.61
CA ALA A 299 -17.89 16.10 -9.36
C ALA A 299 -16.36 15.93 -9.33
N GLU A 300 -15.78 15.67 -8.15
CA GLU A 300 -14.35 15.42 -7.99
C GLU A 300 -13.89 14.17 -8.75
N ARG A 301 -14.71 13.11 -8.80
CA ARG A 301 -14.40 11.90 -9.58
C ARG A 301 -14.35 12.16 -11.08
N ILE A 302 -15.28 12.98 -11.61
CA ILE A 302 -15.27 13.38 -13.02
C ILE A 302 -14.00 14.18 -13.34
N GLU A 303 -13.64 15.12 -12.47
CA GLU A 303 -12.42 15.92 -12.63
C GLU A 303 -11.16 15.05 -12.53
N ALA A 304 -11.11 14.11 -11.58
CA ALA A 304 -10.00 13.16 -11.44
C ALA A 304 -9.86 12.25 -12.67
N ALA A 305 -10.98 11.77 -13.23
CA ALA A 305 -10.98 10.98 -14.46
C ALA A 305 -10.48 11.79 -15.66
N ALA A 306 -10.91 13.05 -15.80
CA ALA A 306 -10.43 13.94 -16.85
C ALA A 306 -8.91 14.21 -16.75
N ARG A 307 -8.42 14.50 -15.53
CA ARG A 307 -6.98 14.66 -15.26
C ARG A 307 -6.18 13.41 -15.61
N LEU A 308 -6.69 12.23 -15.23
CA LEU A 308 -6.05 10.95 -15.55
C LEU A 308 -5.99 10.72 -17.06
N GLU A 309 -7.06 11.00 -17.81
CA GLU A 309 -7.04 10.84 -19.27
C GLU A 309 -6.06 11.81 -19.93
N GLU A 310 -6.00 13.07 -19.50
CA GLU A 310 -5.03 14.05 -19.99
C GLU A 310 -3.58 13.60 -19.72
N MET A 311 -3.31 13.09 -18.52
CA MET A 311 -2.01 12.54 -18.15
C MET A 311 -1.66 11.31 -19.00
N MET A 312 -2.60 10.38 -19.17
CA MET A 312 -2.39 9.18 -19.98
C MET A 312 -2.19 9.52 -21.46
N ALA A 313 -2.86 10.55 -21.99
CA ALA A 313 -2.62 11.06 -23.32
C ALA A 313 -1.19 11.59 -23.47
N ARG A 314 -0.71 12.41 -22.54
CA ARG A 314 0.69 12.88 -22.51
C ARG A 314 1.68 11.71 -22.44
N TYR A 315 1.41 10.72 -21.59
CA TYR A 315 2.26 9.54 -21.47
C TYR A 315 2.31 8.74 -22.77
N ARG A 316 1.17 8.51 -23.43
CA ARG A 316 1.09 7.85 -24.75
C ARG A 316 1.94 8.59 -25.78
N GLU A 317 1.84 9.92 -25.84
CA GLU A 317 2.61 10.75 -26.78
C GLU A 317 4.13 10.72 -26.50
N ASN A 318 4.53 10.85 -25.23
CA ASN A 318 5.93 10.76 -24.81
C ASN A 318 6.50 9.39 -25.15
N LEU A 319 5.81 8.31 -24.77
CA LEU A 319 6.27 6.96 -25.03
C LEU A 319 6.34 6.65 -26.52
N ALA A 320 5.37 7.12 -27.32
CA ALA A 320 5.41 6.94 -28.77
C ALA A 320 6.59 7.66 -29.42
N ARG A 321 7.07 8.77 -28.83
CA ARG A 321 8.26 9.50 -29.28
C ARG A 321 9.57 8.83 -28.83
N GLU A 322 9.63 8.38 -27.58
CA GLU A 322 10.86 7.85 -26.97
C GLU A 322 11.10 6.37 -27.29
N ASN A 323 10.03 5.57 -27.30
CA ASN A 323 10.07 4.14 -27.59
C ASN A 323 8.82 3.70 -28.40
N PRO A 324 8.82 3.95 -29.72
CA PRO A 324 7.67 3.68 -30.58
C PRO A 324 7.23 2.21 -30.58
N GLU A 325 8.18 1.27 -30.45
CA GLU A 325 7.89 -0.17 -30.39
C GLU A 325 7.15 -0.55 -29.11
N LEU A 326 7.61 -0.05 -27.96
CA LEU A 326 6.94 -0.27 -26.67
C LEU A 326 5.57 0.40 -26.63
N ALA A 327 5.44 1.61 -27.17
CA ALA A 327 4.15 2.30 -27.28
C ALA A 327 3.16 1.50 -28.13
N ARG A 328 3.60 0.96 -29.27
CA ARG A 328 2.78 0.07 -30.11
C ARG A 328 2.36 -1.18 -29.35
N LYS A 329 3.27 -1.82 -28.61
CA LYS A 329 2.96 -3.01 -27.81
C LYS A 329 1.95 -2.74 -26.69
N LEU A 330 2.06 -1.61 -26.01
CA LEU A 330 1.20 -1.27 -24.85
C LEU A 330 -0.15 -0.67 -25.24
N PHE A 331 -0.25 0.02 -26.39
CA PHE A 331 -1.45 0.79 -26.72
C PHE A 331 -2.17 0.33 -27.99
N ASP A 332 -1.61 -0.58 -28.79
CA ASP A 332 -2.34 -1.24 -29.88
C ASP A 332 -3.29 -2.30 -29.28
N PRO A 333 -4.63 -2.14 -29.41
CA PRO A 333 -5.59 -3.07 -28.86
C PRO A 333 -5.48 -4.50 -29.41
N GLN A 334 -4.83 -4.68 -30.57
CA GLN A 334 -4.61 -6.00 -31.18
C GLN A 334 -3.36 -6.70 -30.62
N LEU A 335 -2.43 -5.96 -30.03
CA LEU A 335 -1.19 -6.48 -29.42
C LEU A 335 -1.25 -6.52 -27.89
N ASN A 336 -1.98 -5.58 -27.29
CA ASN A 336 -2.25 -5.51 -25.86
C ASN A 336 -3.54 -6.27 -25.49
N ASP A 337 -3.73 -7.47 -26.03
CA ASP A 337 -4.69 -8.41 -25.46
C ASP A 337 -4.05 -9.07 -24.23
N PRO A 338 -4.50 -8.74 -22.99
CA PRO A 338 -3.93 -9.30 -21.77
C PRO A 338 -4.08 -10.83 -21.68
N PHE A 339 -4.86 -11.46 -22.56
CA PHE A 339 -5.03 -12.91 -22.63
C PHE A 339 -4.21 -13.59 -23.75
N SER A 340 -3.62 -12.84 -24.68
CA SER A 340 -2.86 -13.40 -25.82
C SER A 340 -1.52 -14.02 -25.40
N ALA A 341 -0.88 -13.48 -24.36
CA ALA A 341 0.40 -13.97 -23.82
C ALA A 341 0.25 -15.13 -22.81
N TRP A 342 -0.97 -15.55 -22.46
CA TRP A 342 -1.17 -16.64 -21.51
C TRP A 342 -0.83 -17.99 -22.18
N PRO A 343 0.11 -18.80 -21.65
CA PRO A 343 0.37 -20.12 -22.22
C PRO A 343 -0.92 -20.93 -22.18
N GLN A 344 -1.46 -21.36 -23.33
CA GLN A 344 -2.78 -22.00 -23.41
C GLN A 344 -2.92 -23.25 -22.52
N GLY A 345 -1.81 -23.83 -22.06
CA GLY A 345 -1.77 -24.88 -21.04
C GLY A 345 -2.06 -24.42 -19.60
N LYS A 346 -1.63 -23.22 -19.18
CA LYS A 346 -1.83 -22.70 -17.81
C LYS A 346 -3.29 -22.26 -17.58
N ALA A 347 -3.93 -21.64 -18.58
CA ALA A 347 -5.36 -21.28 -18.51
C ALA A 347 -6.28 -22.52 -18.39
N LYS A 348 -5.94 -23.63 -19.06
CA LYS A 348 -6.67 -24.91 -18.93
C LYS A 348 -6.48 -25.54 -17.55
N ARG A 349 -5.29 -25.45 -16.94
CA ARG A 349 -5.03 -25.95 -15.57
C ARG A 349 -5.76 -25.12 -14.50
N ALA A 350 -5.75 -23.79 -14.61
CA ALA A 350 -6.48 -22.88 -13.71
C ALA A 350 -8.00 -23.12 -13.76
N ASN A 351 -8.57 -23.26 -14.97
CA ASN A 351 -10.00 -23.55 -15.12
C ASN A 351 -10.39 -24.97 -14.66
N LYS A 352 -9.51 -25.96 -14.80
CA LYS A 352 -9.76 -27.33 -14.31
C LYS A 352 -9.69 -27.39 -12.77
N SER A 353 -8.71 -26.69 -12.18
CA SER A 353 -8.55 -26.54 -10.73
C SER A 353 -9.76 -25.82 -10.09
N MET A 354 -10.20 -24.68 -10.66
CA MET A 354 -11.40 -23.97 -10.18
C MET A 354 -12.69 -24.80 -10.29
N LYS A 355 -12.86 -25.57 -11.39
CA LYS A 355 -14.02 -26.48 -11.55
C LYS A 355 -13.97 -27.66 -10.57
N GLN A 356 -12.78 -28.17 -10.23
CA GLN A 356 -12.62 -29.23 -9.24
C GLN A 356 -12.89 -28.72 -7.81
N LYS A 357 -12.37 -27.54 -7.44
CA LYS A 357 -12.64 -26.88 -6.14
C LYS A 357 -14.13 -26.60 -5.94
N ARG A 358 -14.82 -26.06 -6.96
CA ARG A 358 -16.30 -25.84 -6.92
C ARG A 358 -17.10 -27.14 -6.77
N LYS A 359 -16.66 -28.24 -7.39
CA LYS A 359 -17.30 -29.56 -7.24
C LYS A 359 -17.07 -30.17 -5.85
N GLN A 360 -15.90 -29.98 -5.24
CA GLN A 360 -15.61 -30.44 -3.87
C GLN A 360 -16.41 -29.63 -2.84
N GLN A 361 -16.49 -28.30 -2.97
CA GLN A 361 -17.32 -27.45 -2.10
C GLN A 361 -18.82 -27.77 -2.21
N SER A 362 -19.33 -28.03 -3.41
CA SER A 362 -20.73 -28.44 -3.61
C SER A 362 -21.06 -29.78 -2.94
N LYS A 363 -20.12 -30.74 -2.97
CA LYS A 363 -20.29 -32.04 -2.30
C LYS A 363 -20.23 -31.90 -0.77
N SER A 364 -19.28 -31.13 -0.24
CA SER A 364 -19.15 -30.83 1.20
C SER A 364 -20.43 -30.15 1.75
N ARG A 365 -20.96 -29.13 1.06
CA ARG A 365 -22.20 -28.44 1.45
C ARG A 365 -23.44 -29.35 1.43
N LYS A 366 -23.49 -30.35 0.54
CA LYS A 366 -24.58 -31.34 0.52
C LYS A 366 -24.45 -32.40 1.61
N GLN A 367 -23.24 -32.65 2.10
CA GLN A 367 -22.96 -33.62 3.15
C GLN A 367 -23.23 -33.02 4.55
N ASN A 368 -22.93 -31.73 4.75
CA ASN A 368 -23.24 -30.99 5.98
C ASN A 368 -24.73 -30.59 6.12
N ARG A 369 -25.54 -30.68 5.06
CA ARG A 369 -27.01 -30.50 5.11
C ARG A 369 -27.78 -31.79 5.37
N ARG A 370 -27.09 -32.93 5.45
CA ARG A 370 -27.68 -34.27 5.65
C ARG A 370 -27.26 -34.91 6.99
N LYS A 371 -26.45 -34.20 7.78
CA LYS A 371 -26.23 -34.44 9.21
C LYS A 371 -26.93 -33.31 9.96
#